data_AF-A0A358NJ92-F1
#
_entry.id   AF-A0A358NJ92-F1
#
_cell.length_a   1.000
_cell.length_b   1.000
_cell.length_c   1.000
_cell.angle_alpha   90.00
_cell.angle_beta   90.00
_cell.angle_gamma   90.00
#
_symmetry.space_group_name_H-M   'P 1'
#
loop_
_entity.id
_entity.type
_entity.pdbx_description
1 polymer ?
#
loop_
_entity_poly.entity_id
_entity_poly.type
_entity_poly.pdbx_seq_one_letter_code
_entity_poly.pdbx_strand_id
1 'polypeptide(L)'
;RALGYDALVGMAMITLGAACGFCAGMVNPFTTGIAQQIAELPMYSGIGFRFVVWAVMLAITSAYVIRYGRKVKKNAANSIVRDLEIEESGSHIDLDNVAKLTGRQKLVLLAIVAAFAFLVYGVFKKGFSMTEIGTIFLMLGIASAIIGGLGVDRSIKEFFDGAKGMVSGAIMVGIARAILVVMQDGQIIDTIIYNFASVLVGLPKAVTALGMFLIEAVLDFIIPSATGKAAATMPIMIPLADVVGITRQLTVLIYQFGDGFASYIEPTSGTLIATLAVAKISYEKWVKFMFPIWFIWMIMGGGFVLIADLINYGPF
;
A
#
# COMPACT_ATOMS: atom_id res chain seq x y z
N ARG A 1 -4.52 -13.38 -17.17
CA ARG A 1 -4.23 -14.11 -18.42
C ARG A 1 -5.37 -15.03 -18.84
N ALA A 2 -5.66 -16.10 -18.09
CA ALA A 2 -6.76 -17.06 -18.36
C ALA A 2 -8.12 -16.45 -18.76
N LEU A 3 -8.51 -15.30 -18.21
CA LEU A 3 -9.78 -14.62 -18.51
C LEU A 3 -9.72 -13.60 -19.67
N GLY A 4 -8.61 -13.55 -20.40
CA GLY A 4 -8.36 -12.61 -21.51
C GLY A 4 -7.86 -11.22 -21.09
N TYR A 5 -7.37 -11.08 -19.86
CA TYR A 5 -6.73 -9.85 -19.34
C TYR A 5 -5.21 -10.03 -19.20
N ASP A 6 -4.45 -8.93 -19.33
CA ASP A 6 -3.00 -8.91 -19.14
C ASP A 6 -2.59 -9.05 -17.66
N ALA A 7 -1.29 -9.27 -17.41
CA ALA A 7 -0.76 -9.36 -16.06
C ALA A 7 -0.95 -8.07 -15.24
N LEU A 8 -0.96 -6.91 -15.90
CA LEU A 8 -1.15 -5.62 -15.25
C LEU A 8 -2.54 -5.49 -14.62
N VAL A 9 -3.61 -5.94 -15.30
CA VAL A 9 -4.96 -6.01 -14.71
C VAL A 9 -4.96 -6.90 -13.46
N GLY A 10 -4.36 -8.09 -13.55
CA GLY A 10 -4.31 -9.04 -12.43
C GLY A 10 -3.60 -8.47 -11.21
N MET A 11 -2.43 -7.85 -11.43
CA MET A 11 -1.67 -7.17 -10.38
C MET A 11 -2.45 -5.97 -9.81
N ALA A 12 -3.02 -5.12 -10.67
CA ALA A 12 -3.76 -3.94 -10.25
C ALA A 12 -5.00 -4.29 -9.39
N MET A 13 -5.71 -5.38 -9.72
CA MET A 13 -6.85 -5.84 -8.92
C MET A 13 -6.46 -6.16 -7.47
N ILE A 14 -5.32 -6.82 -7.28
CA ILE A 14 -4.84 -7.23 -5.95
C ILE A 14 -4.26 -6.02 -5.23
N THR A 15 -3.30 -5.33 -5.86
CA THR A 15 -2.54 -4.23 -5.26
C THR A 15 -3.43 -3.03 -4.96
N LEU A 16 -4.26 -2.60 -5.90
CA LEU A 16 -5.12 -1.42 -5.71
C LEU A 16 -6.34 -1.72 -4.84
N GLY A 17 -6.78 -2.99 -4.77
CA GLY A 17 -7.77 -3.43 -3.79
C GLY A 17 -7.25 -3.28 -2.37
N ALA A 18 -6.03 -3.76 -2.11
CA ALA A 18 -5.35 -3.55 -0.84
C ALA A 18 -5.09 -2.05 -0.57
N ALA A 19 -4.71 -1.29 -1.60
CA ALA A 19 -4.51 0.16 -1.52
C ALA A 19 -5.73 0.90 -1.00
N CYS A 20 -6.92 0.62 -1.54
CA CYS A 20 -8.13 1.29 -1.08
C CYS A 20 -8.34 1.11 0.43
N GLY A 21 -8.05 -0.09 0.96
CA GLY A 21 -8.13 -0.37 2.39
C GLY A 21 -7.06 0.38 3.20
N PHE A 22 -5.81 0.38 2.71
CA PHE A 22 -4.69 1.06 3.34
C PHE A 22 -4.91 2.57 3.41
N CYS A 23 -5.23 3.22 2.28
CA CYS A 23 -5.39 4.67 2.18
C CYS A 23 -6.61 5.19 2.94
N ALA A 24 -7.66 4.39 3.08
CA ALA A 24 -8.80 4.77 3.91
C ALA A 24 -8.53 4.60 5.40
N GLY A 25 -7.61 3.71 5.81
CA GLY A 25 -7.09 3.63 7.17
C GLY A 25 -8.09 3.24 8.27
N MET A 26 -9.25 2.66 7.93
CA MET A 26 -10.36 2.43 8.89
C MET A 26 -9.96 1.79 10.22
N VAL A 27 -9.12 0.76 10.17
CA VAL A 27 -8.64 0.00 11.34
C VAL A 27 -7.16 -0.34 11.24
N ASN A 28 -6.37 0.50 10.54
CA ASN A 28 -4.96 0.23 10.33
C ASN A 28 -4.15 0.58 11.60
N PRO A 29 -3.56 -0.42 12.30
CA PRO A 29 -2.83 -0.17 13.54
C PRO A 29 -1.46 0.50 13.31
N PHE A 30 -0.90 0.39 12.10
CA PHE A 30 0.45 0.87 11.78
C PHE A 30 0.47 2.30 11.22
N THR A 31 -0.68 2.82 10.81
CA THR A 31 -0.83 4.16 10.24
C THR A 31 -1.78 5.01 11.07
N THR A 32 -3.09 4.87 10.86
CA THR A 32 -4.15 5.60 11.56
C THR A 32 -4.03 5.41 13.07
N GLY A 33 -3.71 4.20 13.54
CA GLY A 33 -3.55 3.95 14.97
C GLY A 33 -2.39 4.74 15.60
N ILE A 34 -1.23 4.76 14.94
CA ILE A 34 -0.06 5.52 15.41
C ILE A 34 -0.33 7.02 15.36
N ALA A 35 -0.87 7.51 14.24
CA ALA A 35 -1.20 8.92 14.08
C ALA A 35 -2.24 9.40 15.11
N GLN A 36 -3.26 8.59 15.41
CA GLN A 36 -4.24 8.92 16.46
C GLN A 36 -3.66 8.88 17.86
N GLN A 37 -2.72 7.98 18.15
CA GLN A 37 -2.00 7.99 19.44
C GLN A 37 -1.20 9.29 19.62
N ILE A 38 -0.46 9.72 18.59
CA ILE A 38 0.30 10.98 18.63
C ILE A 38 -0.64 12.18 18.74
N ALA A 39 -1.79 12.13 18.07
CA ALA A 39 -2.84 13.15 18.12
C ALA A 39 -3.69 13.13 19.41
N GLU A 40 -3.47 12.15 20.29
CA GLU A 40 -4.24 11.95 21.53
C GLU A 40 -5.74 11.71 21.28
N LEU A 41 -6.07 11.10 20.13
CA LEU A 41 -7.43 10.81 19.72
C LEU A 41 -7.85 9.39 20.12
N PRO A 42 -9.15 9.14 20.39
CA PRO A 42 -9.64 7.80 20.62
C PRO A 42 -9.32 6.90 19.41
N MET A 43 -8.76 5.71 19.69
CA MET A 43 -8.35 4.76 18.67
C MET A 43 -9.52 4.41 17.74
N TYR A 44 -9.29 4.52 16.43
CA TYR A 44 -10.25 4.32 15.35
C TYR A 44 -11.48 5.24 15.37
N SER A 45 -11.43 6.37 16.10
CA SER A 45 -12.44 7.43 15.98
C SER A 45 -12.56 7.93 14.54
N GLY A 46 -13.77 8.31 14.11
CA GLY A 46 -14.03 8.78 12.74
C GLY A 46 -14.12 7.68 11.67
N ILE A 47 -14.18 6.41 12.08
CA ILE A 47 -14.30 5.26 11.16
C ILE A 47 -15.44 5.40 10.12
N GLY A 48 -16.55 6.04 10.46
CA GLY A 48 -17.67 6.26 9.53
C GLY A 48 -17.28 7.09 8.31
N PHE A 49 -16.53 8.18 8.50
CA PHE A 49 -16.05 9.00 7.38
C PHE A 49 -15.04 8.23 6.52
N ARG A 50 -14.12 7.51 7.17
CA ARG A 50 -13.14 6.65 6.49
C ARG A 50 -13.80 5.53 5.67
N PHE A 51 -14.93 5.00 6.14
CA PHE A 51 -15.72 4.03 5.39
C PHE A 51 -16.30 4.63 4.11
N VAL A 52 -16.83 5.86 4.16
CA VAL A 52 -17.32 6.56 2.97
C VAL A 52 -16.18 6.79 1.97
N VAL A 53 -15.02 7.26 2.43
CA VAL A 53 -13.83 7.44 1.60
C VAL A 53 -13.42 6.11 0.94
N TRP A 54 -13.34 5.03 1.72
CA TRP A 54 -13.04 3.70 1.21
C TRP A 54 -14.00 3.26 0.12
N ALA A 55 -15.30 3.41 0.34
CA ALA A 55 -16.32 2.98 -0.63
C ALA A 55 -16.21 3.76 -1.95
N VAL A 56 -16.01 5.07 -1.87
CA VAL A 56 -15.82 5.94 -3.05
C VAL A 56 -14.53 5.59 -3.78
N MET A 57 -13.42 5.47 -3.04
CA MET A 57 -12.12 5.13 -3.61
C MET A 57 -12.13 3.74 -4.26
N LEU A 58 -12.78 2.75 -3.64
CA LEU A 58 -12.94 1.40 -4.19
C LEU A 58 -13.76 1.43 -5.48
N ALA A 59 -14.85 2.21 -5.52
CA ALA A 59 -15.69 2.35 -6.71
C ALA A 59 -14.92 2.97 -7.89
N ILE A 60 -14.21 4.08 -7.65
CA ILE A 60 -13.37 4.77 -8.65
C ILE A 60 -12.28 3.81 -9.18
N THR A 61 -11.57 3.16 -8.26
CA THR A 61 -10.48 2.25 -8.59
C THR A 61 -10.96 1.04 -9.37
N SER A 62 -12.07 0.43 -8.95
CA SER A 62 -12.68 -0.69 -9.65
C SER A 62 -13.13 -0.29 -11.05
N ALA A 63 -13.77 0.87 -11.20
CA ALA A 63 -14.18 1.38 -12.51
C ALA A 63 -12.99 1.60 -13.44
N TYR A 64 -11.89 2.15 -12.92
CA TYR A 64 -10.66 2.36 -13.68
C TYR A 64 -10.03 1.05 -14.16
N VAL A 65 -9.84 0.09 -13.26
CA VAL A 65 -9.27 -1.23 -13.57
C VAL A 65 -10.15 -1.99 -14.56
N ILE A 66 -11.48 -1.98 -14.37
CA ILE A 66 -12.43 -2.61 -15.29
C ILE A 66 -12.36 -1.95 -16.68
N ARG A 67 -12.28 -0.62 -16.74
CA ARG A 67 -12.17 0.11 -18.02
C ARG A 67 -10.88 -0.26 -18.76
N TYR A 68 -9.75 -0.26 -18.07
CA TYR A 68 -8.47 -0.68 -18.66
C TYR A 68 -8.52 -2.15 -19.11
N GLY A 69 -9.02 -3.05 -18.25
CA GLY A 69 -9.16 -4.47 -18.58
C GLY A 69 -10.05 -4.72 -19.79
N ARG A 70 -11.19 -4.02 -19.91
CA ARG A 70 -12.06 -4.10 -21.11
C ARG A 70 -11.34 -3.63 -22.38
N LYS A 71 -10.53 -2.57 -22.28
CA LYS A 71 -9.73 -2.04 -23.40
C LYS A 71 -8.71 -3.06 -23.90
N VAL A 72 -8.00 -3.72 -22.98
CA VAL A 72 -7.01 -4.77 -23.29
C VAL A 72 -7.67 -6.02 -23.84
N LYS A 73 -8.78 -6.47 -23.22
CA LYS A 73 -9.52 -7.65 -23.67
C LYS A 73 -10.10 -7.48 -25.08
N LYS A 74 -10.52 -6.25 -25.44
CA LYS A 74 -11.02 -5.95 -26.79
C LYS A 74 -9.90 -5.91 -27.84
N ASN A 75 -8.73 -5.41 -27.47
CA ASN A 75 -7.57 -5.36 -28.36
C ASN A 75 -6.27 -5.42 -27.54
N ALA A 76 -5.55 -6.53 -27.64
CA ALA A 76 -4.31 -6.79 -26.93
C ALA A 76 -3.21 -5.76 -27.23
N ALA A 77 -3.27 -5.06 -28.38
CA ALA A 77 -2.35 -3.99 -28.72
C ALA A 77 -2.42 -2.79 -27.75
N ASN A 78 -3.51 -2.66 -26.99
CA ASN A 78 -3.67 -1.62 -25.98
C ASN A 78 -3.00 -1.92 -24.64
N SER A 79 -2.44 -3.12 -24.46
CA SER A 79 -1.75 -3.47 -23.21
C SER A 79 -0.48 -2.65 -23.06
N ILE A 80 -0.29 -2.07 -21.87
CA ILE A 80 0.94 -1.38 -21.47
C ILE A 80 2.09 -2.39 -21.28
N VAL A 81 1.76 -3.64 -20.96
CA VAL A 81 2.71 -4.74 -20.73
C VAL A 81 2.71 -5.74 -21.90
N ARG A 82 2.45 -5.25 -23.13
CA ARG A 82 2.30 -6.10 -24.31
C ARG A 82 3.49 -7.02 -24.58
N ASP A 83 4.70 -6.49 -24.42
CA ASP A 83 5.96 -7.23 -24.56
C ASP A 83 6.07 -8.38 -23.56
N LEU A 84 5.72 -8.14 -22.29
CA LEU A 84 5.63 -9.18 -21.26
C LEU A 84 4.62 -10.27 -21.64
N GLU A 85 3.47 -9.89 -22.20
CA GLU A 85 2.46 -10.86 -22.64
C GLU A 85 2.92 -11.67 -23.88
N ILE A 86 3.78 -11.10 -24.74
CA ILE A 86 4.39 -11.84 -25.87
C ILE A 86 5.41 -12.86 -25.34
N GLU A 87 6.28 -12.47 -24.41
CA GLU A 87 7.26 -13.37 -23.80
C GLU A 87 6.60 -14.54 -23.06
N GLU A 88 5.47 -14.28 -22.41
CA GLU A 88 4.75 -15.28 -21.60
C GLU A 88 3.66 -16.03 -22.40
N SER A 89 3.51 -15.75 -23.70
CA SER A 89 2.47 -16.31 -24.57
C SER A 89 2.52 -17.85 -24.70
N GLY A 90 3.66 -18.47 -24.42
CA GLY A 90 3.81 -19.94 -24.39
C GLY A 90 3.26 -20.62 -23.13
N SER A 91 2.87 -19.86 -22.10
CA SER A 91 2.34 -20.38 -20.82
C SER A 91 0.81 -20.48 -20.82
N HIS A 92 0.25 -21.25 -21.75
CA HIS A 92 -1.19 -21.52 -21.75
C HIS A 92 -1.55 -22.46 -20.60
N ILE A 93 -2.30 -21.94 -19.62
CA ILE A 93 -2.96 -22.77 -18.60
C ILE A 93 -4.17 -23.41 -19.27
N ASP A 94 -4.11 -24.72 -19.49
CA ASP A 94 -5.27 -25.51 -19.92
C ASP A 94 -6.33 -25.52 -18.80
N LEU A 95 -7.39 -24.74 -18.99
CA LEU A 95 -8.50 -24.63 -18.04
C LEU A 95 -9.50 -25.79 -18.17
N ASP A 96 -9.45 -26.56 -19.24
CA ASP A 96 -10.38 -27.67 -19.48
C ASP A 96 -9.90 -28.95 -18.76
N ASN A 97 -8.62 -29.02 -18.37
CA ASN A 97 -8.01 -30.09 -17.57
C ASN A 97 -7.55 -29.65 -16.17
N VAL A 98 -8.38 -28.90 -15.43
CA VAL A 98 -8.04 -28.57 -14.04
C VAL A 98 -8.17 -29.81 -13.15
N ALA A 99 -7.03 -30.37 -12.75
CA ALA A 99 -6.96 -31.50 -11.83
C ALA A 99 -7.70 -31.19 -10.51
N LYS A 100 -8.47 -32.17 -9.99
CA LYS A 100 -9.16 -32.03 -8.71
C LYS A 100 -8.13 -31.87 -7.58
N LEU A 101 -8.44 -30.96 -6.64
CA LEU A 101 -7.60 -30.72 -5.45
C LEU A 101 -7.41 -32.01 -4.65
N THR A 102 -6.15 -32.39 -4.45
CA THR A 102 -5.78 -33.54 -3.61
C THR A 102 -6.02 -33.23 -2.13
N GLY A 103 -6.13 -34.28 -1.30
CA GLY A 103 -6.26 -34.11 0.16
C GLY A 103 -5.11 -33.31 0.77
N ARG A 104 -3.87 -33.51 0.30
CA ARG A 104 -2.70 -32.73 0.74
C ARG A 104 -2.81 -31.26 0.37
N GLN A 105 -3.24 -30.95 -0.85
CA GLN A 105 -3.46 -29.55 -1.27
C GLN A 105 -4.53 -28.85 -0.43
N LYS A 106 -5.60 -29.57 -0.05
CA LYS A 106 -6.62 -29.03 0.88
C LYS A 106 -6.03 -28.74 2.27
N LEU A 107 -5.16 -29.61 2.77
CA LEU A 107 -4.46 -29.38 4.05
C LEU A 107 -3.50 -28.18 3.98
N VAL A 108 -2.78 -28.00 2.87
CA VAL A 108 -1.95 -26.81 2.64
C VAL A 108 -2.82 -25.54 2.63
N LEU A 109 -3.97 -25.56 1.95
CA LEU A 109 -4.91 -24.44 1.98
C LEU A 109 -5.43 -24.14 3.39
N LEU A 110 -5.70 -25.16 4.20
CA LEU A 110 -6.08 -24.99 5.59
C LEU A 110 -4.94 -24.36 6.42
N ALA A 111 -3.69 -24.80 6.20
CA ALA A 111 -2.52 -24.21 6.87
C ALA A 111 -2.35 -22.72 6.51
N ILE A 112 -2.61 -22.35 5.25
CA ILE A 112 -2.63 -20.95 4.81
C ILE A 112 -3.69 -20.17 5.60
N VAL A 113 -4.93 -20.65 5.65
CA VAL A 113 -6.02 -19.99 6.40
C VAL A 113 -5.68 -19.85 7.89
N ALA A 114 -5.11 -20.90 8.50
CA ALA A 114 -4.68 -20.87 9.89
C ALA A 114 -3.54 -19.86 10.13
N ALA A 115 -2.57 -19.78 9.23
CA ALA A 115 -1.48 -18.80 9.31
C ALA A 115 -2.00 -17.36 9.19
N PHE A 116 -2.97 -17.10 8.31
CA PHE A 116 -3.62 -15.79 8.22
C PHE A 116 -4.42 -15.44 9.48
N ALA A 117 -5.17 -16.39 10.04
CA ALA A 117 -5.88 -16.17 11.31
C ALA A 117 -4.91 -15.86 12.46
N PHE A 118 -3.79 -16.59 12.53
CA PHE A 118 -2.73 -16.35 13.51
C PHE A 118 -2.03 -15.01 13.31
N LEU A 119 -1.80 -14.61 12.05
CA LEU A 119 -1.26 -13.29 11.70
C LEU A 119 -2.18 -12.18 12.19
N VAL A 120 -3.49 -12.25 11.90
CA VAL A 120 -4.47 -11.26 12.35
C VAL A 120 -4.49 -11.17 13.87
N TYR A 121 -4.55 -12.32 14.56
CA TYR A 121 -4.47 -12.35 16.02
C TYR A 121 -3.16 -11.75 16.54
N GLY A 122 -2.03 -12.11 15.94
CA GLY A 122 -0.71 -11.64 16.32
C GLY A 122 -0.56 -10.13 16.19
N VAL A 123 -1.03 -9.54 15.09
CA VAL A 123 -0.99 -8.09 14.87
C VAL A 123 -1.87 -7.36 15.89
N PHE A 124 -3.12 -7.77 16.07
CA PHE A 124 -4.07 -7.02 16.92
C PHE A 124 -3.92 -7.29 18.42
N LYS A 125 -3.43 -8.46 18.84
CA LYS A 125 -3.34 -8.85 20.27
C LYS A 125 -1.93 -8.96 20.79
N LYS A 126 -0.95 -9.25 19.94
CA LYS A 126 0.45 -9.47 20.35
C LYS A 126 1.42 -8.41 19.82
N GLY A 127 0.94 -7.46 19.01
CA GLY A 127 1.77 -6.40 18.45
C GLY A 127 2.82 -6.90 17.47
N PHE A 128 2.52 -7.95 16.70
CA PHE A 128 3.45 -8.49 15.71
C PHE A 128 3.87 -7.42 14.70
N SER A 129 5.18 -7.34 14.50
CA SER A 129 5.84 -6.44 13.57
C SER A 129 6.33 -7.21 12.34
N MET A 130 7.14 -6.56 11.51
CA MET A 130 7.67 -7.15 10.27
C MET A 130 8.41 -8.46 10.49
N THR A 131 9.16 -8.59 11.58
CA THR A 131 9.95 -9.79 11.89
C THR A 131 9.04 -10.98 12.18
N GLU A 132 8.00 -10.80 13.00
CA GLU A 132 7.05 -11.86 13.34
C GLU A 132 6.22 -12.26 12.12
N ILE A 133 5.77 -11.27 11.32
CA ILE A 133 5.03 -11.52 10.07
C ILE A 133 5.89 -12.34 9.10
N GLY A 134 7.14 -11.93 8.86
CA GLY A 134 8.08 -12.67 8.01
C GLY A 134 8.32 -14.10 8.50
N THR A 135 8.43 -14.27 9.83
CA THR A 135 8.59 -15.59 10.46
C THR A 135 7.38 -16.49 10.22
N ILE A 136 6.16 -15.96 10.32
CA ILE A 136 4.92 -16.73 10.04
C ILE A 136 4.92 -17.24 8.60
N PHE A 137 5.27 -16.39 7.62
CA PHE A 137 5.32 -16.81 6.22
C PHE A 137 6.42 -17.84 5.94
N LEU A 138 7.58 -17.71 6.58
CA LEU A 138 8.65 -18.71 6.51
C LEU A 138 8.18 -20.06 7.07
N MET A 139 7.56 -20.05 8.26
CA MET A 139 7.00 -21.24 8.90
C MET A 139 5.88 -21.86 8.06
N LEU A 140 5.03 -21.04 7.45
CA LEU A 140 4.00 -21.51 6.52
C LEU A 140 4.61 -22.19 5.30
N GLY A 141 5.70 -21.66 4.74
CA GLY A 141 6.44 -22.28 3.63
C GLY A 141 6.97 -23.66 4.02
N ILE A 142 7.63 -23.76 5.17
CA ILE A 142 8.15 -25.03 5.71
C ILE A 142 7.00 -26.02 5.97
N ALA A 143 5.93 -25.58 6.64
CA ALA A 143 4.77 -26.42 6.91
C ALA A 143 4.09 -26.90 5.62
N SER A 144 3.96 -26.03 4.61
CA SER A 144 3.38 -26.35 3.30
C SER A 144 4.21 -27.40 2.56
N ALA A 145 5.55 -27.31 2.66
CA ALA A 145 6.46 -28.30 2.10
C ALA A 145 6.31 -29.69 2.74
N ILE A 146 6.19 -29.73 4.07
CA ILE A 146 5.99 -30.96 4.84
C ILE A 146 4.61 -31.57 4.53
N ILE A 147 3.54 -30.79 4.61
CA ILE A 147 2.16 -31.24 4.35
C ILE A 147 1.98 -31.68 2.90
N GLY A 148 2.56 -30.94 1.95
CA GLY A 148 2.56 -31.28 0.53
C GLY A 148 3.37 -32.54 0.23
N GLY A 149 4.30 -32.91 1.10
CA GLY A 149 5.19 -34.06 0.95
C GLY A 149 6.14 -33.88 -0.23
N LEU A 150 6.71 -32.67 -0.40
CA LEU A 150 7.64 -32.37 -1.48
C LEU A 150 9.00 -33.07 -1.32
N GLY A 151 9.36 -33.48 -0.09
CA GLY A 151 10.70 -33.98 0.24
C GLY A 151 11.71 -32.84 0.43
N VAL A 152 12.78 -33.08 1.17
CA VAL A 152 13.72 -32.02 1.61
C VAL A 152 14.41 -31.34 0.42
N ASP A 153 14.99 -32.12 -0.50
CA ASP A 153 15.74 -31.58 -1.65
C ASP A 153 14.88 -30.70 -2.54
N ARG A 154 13.66 -31.15 -2.83
CA ARG A 154 12.71 -30.37 -3.61
C ARG A 154 12.29 -29.11 -2.87
N SER A 155 12.03 -29.20 -1.56
CA SER A 155 11.65 -28.03 -0.75
C SER A 155 12.72 -26.95 -0.78
N ILE A 156 14.00 -27.33 -0.65
CA ILE A 156 15.14 -26.42 -0.75
C ILE A 156 15.22 -25.82 -2.16
N LYS A 157 15.07 -26.64 -3.20
CA LYS A 157 15.10 -26.16 -4.59
C LYS A 157 14.01 -25.14 -4.87
N GLU A 158 12.75 -25.43 -4.52
CA GLU A 158 11.62 -24.52 -4.72
C GLU A 158 11.78 -23.22 -3.90
N PHE A 159 12.37 -23.30 -2.70
CA PHE A 159 12.72 -22.11 -1.92
C PHE A 159 13.74 -21.23 -2.64
N PHE A 160 14.83 -21.81 -3.15
CA PHE A 160 15.83 -21.05 -3.91
C PHE A 160 15.28 -20.49 -5.22
N ASP A 161 14.44 -21.25 -5.93
CA ASP A 161 13.83 -20.77 -7.17
C ASP A 161 12.85 -19.61 -6.91
N GLY A 162 12.08 -19.66 -5.82
CA GLY A 162 11.30 -18.51 -5.35
C GLY A 162 12.16 -17.32 -4.94
N ALA A 163 13.25 -17.56 -4.19
CA ALA A 163 14.16 -16.51 -3.74
C ALA A 163 14.87 -15.81 -4.91
N LYS A 164 15.30 -16.55 -5.95
CA LYS A 164 15.91 -15.98 -7.17
C LYS A 164 15.01 -14.93 -7.82
N GLY A 165 13.71 -15.20 -7.91
CA GLY A 165 12.74 -14.25 -8.46
C GLY A 165 12.60 -12.95 -7.66
N MET A 166 13.02 -12.96 -6.39
CA MET A 166 12.89 -11.83 -5.46
C MET A 166 14.19 -11.04 -5.28
N VAL A 167 15.35 -11.52 -5.75
CA VAL A 167 16.65 -10.88 -5.49
C VAL A 167 16.68 -9.44 -6.00
N SER A 168 16.20 -9.18 -7.21
CA SER A 168 16.14 -7.82 -7.77
C SER A 168 15.27 -6.89 -6.92
N GLY A 169 14.09 -7.37 -6.51
CA GLY A 169 13.20 -6.64 -5.61
C GLY A 169 13.85 -6.35 -4.25
N ALA A 170 14.53 -7.33 -3.65
CA ALA A 170 15.19 -7.18 -2.35
C ALA A 170 16.33 -6.14 -2.38
N ILE A 171 17.14 -6.12 -3.45
CA ILE A 171 18.20 -5.10 -3.62
C ILE A 171 17.58 -3.71 -3.73
N MET A 172 16.52 -3.57 -4.54
CA MET A 172 15.83 -2.28 -4.70
C MET A 172 15.23 -1.79 -3.38
N VAL A 173 14.60 -2.68 -2.60
CA VAL A 173 14.08 -2.37 -1.26
C VAL A 173 15.21 -1.89 -0.33
N GLY A 174 16.37 -2.54 -0.38
CA GLY A 174 17.55 -2.15 0.40
C GLY A 174 18.06 -0.74 0.04
N ILE A 175 18.19 -0.44 -1.26
CA ILE A 175 18.60 0.89 -1.74
C ILE A 175 17.58 1.95 -1.32
N ALA A 176 16.29 1.68 -1.51
CA ALA A 176 15.23 2.59 -1.11
C ALA A 176 15.25 2.89 0.40
N ARG A 177 15.47 1.86 1.23
CA ARG A 177 15.60 2.03 2.67
C ARG A 177 16.84 2.82 3.07
N ALA A 178 17.95 2.66 2.36
CA ALA A 178 19.20 3.37 2.64
C ALA A 178 19.04 4.90 2.51
N ILE A 179 18.27 5.38 1.51
CA ILE A 179 17.98 6.81 1.35
C ILE A 179 17.35 7.39 2.63
N LEU A 180 16.31 6.71 3.14
CA LEU A 180 15.64 7.13 4.36
C LEU A 180 16.58 7.15 5.57
N VAL A 181 17.38 6.10 5.75
CA VAL A 181 18.34 6.03 6.88
C VAL A 181 19.34 7.19 6.82
N VAL A 182 19.91 7.49 5.65
CA VAL A 182 20.85 8.61 5.49
C VAL A 182 20.18 9.96 5.77
N MET A 183 18.94 10.17 5.33
CA MET A 183 18.21 11.41 5.58
C MET A 183 17.83 11.59 7.05
N GLN A 184 17.51 10.48 7.74
CA GLN A 184 17.19 10.46 9.16
C GLN A 184 18.44 10.73 10.01
N ASP A 185 19.52 9.97 9.80
CA ASP A 185 20.78 10.13 10.55
C ASP A 185 21.45 11.49 10.25
N GLY A 186 21.24 12.02 9.04
CA GLY A 186 21.71 13.36 8.64
C GLY A 186 20.84 14.52 9.13
N GLN A 187 19.77 14.28 9.89
CA GLN A 187 18.82 15.30 10.37
C GLN A 187 18.23 16.20 9.26
N ILE A 188 18.15 15.67 8.04
CA ILE A 188 17.64 16.40 6.87
C ILE A 188 16.11 16.47 6.93
N ILE A 189 15.47 15.40 7.40
CA ILE A 189 14.00 15.27 7.49
C ILE A 189 13.39 16.43 8.29
N ASP A 190 13.93 16.71 9.48
CA ASP A 190 13.40 17.74 10.38
C ASP A 190 13.46 19.14 9.74
N THR A 191 14.55 19.43 9.03
CA THR A 191 14.73 20.71 8.32
C THR A 191 13.70 20.87 7.19
N ILE A 192 13.43 19.79 6.44
CA ILE A 192 12.43 19.80 5.36
C ILE A 192 11.02 20.03 5.94
N ILE A 193 10.67 19.29 6.99
CA ILE A 193 9.34 19.41 7.62
C ILE A 193 9.13 20.82 8.19
N TYR A 194 10.14 21.39 8.88
CA TYR A 194 10.05 22.74 9.42
C TYR A 194 9.79 23.79 8.33
N ASN A 195 10.54 23.72 7.23
CA ASN A 195 10.35 24.65 6.11
C ASN A 195 8.97 24.52 5.48
N PHE A 196 8.47 23.29 5.25
CA PHE A 196 7.10 23.11 4.76
C PHE A 196 6.04 23.65 5.72
N ALA A 197 6.17 23.40 7.02
CA ALA A 197 5.26 23.92 8.02
C ALA A 197 5.24 25.46 8.04
N SER A 198 6.40 26.10 7.89
CA SER A 198 6.51 27.56 7.90
C SER A 198 5.76 28.25 6.76
N VAL A 199 5.69 27.62 5.58
CA VAL A 199 4.97 28.16 4.41
C VAL A 199 3.45 28.16 4.62
N LEU A 200 2.95 27.32 5.52
CA LEU A 200 1.52 27.19 5.80
C LEU A 200 1.00 28.22 6.81
N VAL A 201 1.89 28.88 7.55
CA VAL A 201 1.53 29.85 8.58
C VAL A 201 0.94 31.11 7.95
N GLY A 202 -0.23 31.54 8.42
CA GLY A 202 -0.91 32.74 7.94
C GLY A 202 -1.78 32.56 6.69
N LEU A 203 -1.86 31.34 6.14
CA LEU A 203 -2.81 31.01 5.08
C LEU A 203 -4.23 30.78 5.63
N PRO A 204 -5.28 30.96 4.82
CA PRO A 204 -6.65 30.61 5.21
C PRO A 204 -6.77 29.12 5.55
N LYS A 205 -7.57 28.78 6.57
CA LYS A 205 -7.76 27.41 7.09
C LYS A 205 -7.91 26.33 6.00
N ALA A 206 -8.81 26.52 5.03
CA ALA A 206 -9.02 25.55 3.94
C ALA A 206 -7.79 25.38 3.02
N VAL A 207 -7.04 26.46 2.77
CA VAL A 207 -5.80 26.43 1.99
C VAL A 207 -4.71 25.74 2.79
N THR A 208 -4.63 25.98 4.09
CA THR A 208 -3.70 25.27 4.99
C THR A 208 -3.98 23.77 5.01
N ALA A 209 -5.24 23.34 5.12
CA ALA A 209 -5.61 21.92 5.11
C ALA A 209 -5.19 21.21 3.81
N LEU A 210 -5.44 21.85 2.65
CA LEU A 210 -4.98 21.34 1.37
C LEU A 210 -3.45 21.36 1.24
N GLY A 211 -2.80 22.40 1.76
CA GLY A 211 -1.35 22.53 1.79
C GLY A 211 -0.71 21.41 2.62
N MET A 212 -1.24 21.12 3.81
CA MET A 212 -0.82 19.98 4.65
C MET A 212 -0.98 18.66 3.88
N PHE A 213 -2.10 18.47 3.17
CA PHE A 213 -2.31 17.28 2.34
C PHE A 213 -1.26 17.12 1.23
N LEU A 214 -0.94 18.20 0.52
CA LEU A 214 0.09 18.16 -0.52
C LEU A 214 1.49 17.93 0.07
N ILE A 215 1.80 18.54 1.21
CA ILE A 215 3.07 18.34 1.90
C ILE A 215 3.20 16.90 2.37
N GLU A 216 2.18 16.31 2.99
CA GLU A 216 2.18 14.91 3.42
C GLU A 216 2.37 13.93 2.24
N ALA A 217 1.81 14.25 1.08
CA ALA A 217 2.01 13.48 -0.15
C ALA A 217 3.44 13.61 -0.70
N VAL A 218 4.05 14.80 -0.62
CA VAL A 218 5.45 15.03 -1.05
C VAL A 218 6.43 14.40 -0.07
N LEU A 219 6.18 14.51 1.23
CA LEU A 219 7.00 13.92 2.28
C LEU A 219 7.01 12.39 2.21
N ASP A 220 5.98 11.75 1.64
CA ASP A 220 5.97 10.31 1.44
C ASP A 220 7.14 9.84 0.56
N PHE A 221 7.38 10.55 -0.56
CA PHE A 221 8.51 10.26 -1.46
C PHE A 221 9.86 10.30 -0.76
N ILE A 222 9.95 11.03 0.36
CA ILE A 222 11.14 11.20 1.18
C ILE A 222 11.19 10.16 2.30
N ILE A 223 10.03 9.87 2.91
CA ILE A 223 9.86 8.99 4.07
C ILE A 223 8.92 7.85 3.68
N PRO A 224 9.40 6.84 2.93
CA PRO A 224 8.61 5.71 2.42
C PRO A 224 8.32 4.67 3.54
N SER A 225 7.78 5.15 4.65
CA SER A 225 7.47 4.36 5.84
C SER A 225 6.36 5.04 6.60
N ALA A 226 5.15 4.51 6.48
CA ALA A 226 3.99 5.14 7.10
C ALA A 226 4.16 5.39 8.60
N THR A 227 4.55 4.37 9.37
CA THR A 227 4.80 4.53 10.81
C THR A 227 5.93 5.52 11.11
N GLY A 228 7.03 5.48 10.35
CA GLY A 228 8.15 6.40 10.53
C GLY A 228 7.76 7.85 10.20
N LYS A 229 6.97 8.04 9.14
CA LYS A 229 6.44 9.33 8.73
C LYS A 229 5.48 9.89 9.77
N ALA A 230 4.57 9.07 10.31
CA ALA A 230 3.69 9.52 11.40
C ALA A 230 4.50 10.03 12.60
N ALA A 231 5.53 9.28 13.00
CA ALA A 231 6.39 9.67 14.13
C ALA A 231 7.17 10.97 13.89
N ALA A 232 7.57 11.24 12.64
CA ALA A 232 8.34 12.44 12.28
C ALA A 232 7.45 13.67 12.04
N THR A 233 6.31 13.50 11.37
CA THR A 233 5.49 14.62 10.85
C THR A 233 4.39 15.05 11.81
N MET A 234 3.68 14.10 12.44
CA MET A 234 2.53 14.39 13.28
C MET A 234 2.87 15.32 14.47
N PRO A 235 4.01 15.17 15.18
CA PRO A 235 4.38 16.09 16.26
C PRO A 235 4.52 17.56 15.85
N ILE A 236 4.70 17.83 14.54
CA ILE A 236 4.79 19.18 13.99
C ILE A 236 3.44 19.60 13.39
N MET A 237 2.77 18.69 12.67
CA MET A 237 1.51 18.96 12.00
C MET A 237 0.35 19.16 12.98
N ILE A 238 0.34 18.47 14.12
CA ILE A 238 -0.72 18.63 15.13
C ILE A 238 -0.69 20.03 15.76
N PRO A 239 0.44 20.53 16.33
CA PRO A 239 0.48 21.89 16.85
C PRO A 239 0.17 22.95 15.79
N LEU A 240 0.63 22.75 14.56
CA LEU A 240 0.29 23.64 13.44
C LEU A 240 -1.23 23.67 13.20
N ALA A 241 -1.86 22.50 13.12
CA ALA A 241 -3.31 22.37 12.94
C ALA A 241 -4.09 23.07 14.07
N ASP A 242 -3.69 22.85 15.32
CA ASP A 242 -4.31 23.48 16.50
C ASP A 242 -4.25 25.02 16.41
N VAL A 243 -3.13 25.59 15.93
CA VAL A 243 -2.96 27.05 15.76
C VAL A 243 -3.85 27.63 14.67
N VAL A 244 -4.05 26.91 13.56
CA VAL A 244 -4.88 27.37 12.43
C VAL A 244 -6.35 26.94 12.54
N GLY A 245 -6.71 26.23 13.60
CA GLY A 245 -8.07 25.75 13.87
C GLY A 245 -8.50 24.57 13.00
N ILE A 246 -7.57 23.75 12.52
CA ILE A 246 -7.83 22.47 11.84
C ILE A 246 -7.91 21.38 12.91
N THR A 247 -8.93 20.50 12.81
CA THR A 247 -9.11 19.44 13.79
C THR A 247 -7.95 18.44 13.72
N ARG A 248 -7.51 17.92 14.85
CA ARG A 248 -6.49 16.86 14.93
C ARG A 248 -6.92 15.62 14.16
N GLN A 249 -8.22 15.32 14.17
CA GLN A 249 -8.76 14.19 13.41
C GLN A 249 -8.67 14.42 11.89
N LEU A 250 -8.84 15.66 11.41
CA LEU A 250 -8.58 16.02 10.02
C LEU A 250 -7.08 15.92 9.71
N THR A 251 -6.20 16.34 10.62
CA THR A 251 -4.75 16.17 10.47
C THR A 251 -4.35 14.71 10.29
N VAL A 252 -4.93 13.78 11.09
CA VAL A 252 -4.72 12.33 10.90
C VAL A 252 -5.20 11.87 9.53
N LEU A 253 -6.35 12.37 9.05
CA LEU A 253 -6.88 12.03 7.73
C LEU A 253 -5.97 12.53 6.61
N ILE A 254 -5.47 13.75 6.73
CA ILE A 254 -4.53 14.40 5.81
C ILE A 254 -3.24 13.58 5.70
N TYR A 255 -2.62 13.23 6.82
CA TYR A 255 -1.47 12.33 6.87
C TYR A 255 -1.77 11.01 6.17
N GLN A 256 -2.91 10.40 6.48
CA GLN A 256 -3.27 9.08 5.95
C GLN A 256 -3.46 9.10 4.42
N PHE A 257 -4.02 10.18 3.86
CA PHE A 257 -4.18 10.32 2.42
C PHE A 257 -2.85 10.59 1.72
N GLY A 258 -2.04 11.50 2.28
CA GLY A 258 -0.71 11.79 1.72
C GLY A 258 0.16 10.53 1.66
N ASP A 259 0.19 9.77 2.76
CA ASP A 259 0.83 8.46 2.87
C ASP A 259 0.26 7.43 1.90
N GLY A 260 -1.05 7.19 2.00
CA GLY A 260 -1.69 6.14 1.25
C GLY A 260 -1.53 6.31 -0.26
N PHE A 261 -1.71 7.52 -0.80
CA PHE A 261 -1.73 7.71 -2.24
C PHE A 261 -0.33 7.66 -2.86
N ALA A 262 0.67 8.25 -2.23
CA ALA A 262 2.02 8.33 -2.79
C ALA A 262 2.76 6.98 -2.74
N SER A 263 2.49 6.14 -1.74
CA SER A 263 3.04 4.79 -1.58
C SER A 263 2.86 3.83 -2.77
N TYR A 264 1.93 4.12 -3.69
CA TYR A 264 1.66 3.32 -4.89
C TYR A 264 2.26 3.88 -6.18
N ILE A 265 2.92 5.04 -6.13
CA ILE A 265 3.62 5.61 -7.27
C ILE A 265 5.10 5.85 -7.01
N GLU A 266 5.52 6.01 -5.75
CA GLU A 266 6.90 6.33 -5.43
C GLU A 266 7.90 5.17 -5.71
N PRO A 267 9.09 5.46 -6.24
CA PRO A 267 10.08 4.42 -6.55
C PRO A 267 10.79 3.88 -5.29
N THR A 268 10.65 4.57 -4.16
CA THR A 268 11.24 4.27 -2.86
C THR A 268 10.37 3.37 -1.99
N SER A 269 9.14 3.06 -2.42
CA SER A 269 8.25 2.12 -1.74
C SER A 269 8.75 0.69 -1.93
N GLY A 270 9.32 0.12 -0.87
CA GLY A 270 9.80 -1.27 -0.91
C GLY A 270 8.69 -2.28 -1.26
N THR A 271 7.47 -2.06 -0.75
CA THR A 271 6.31 -2.90 -1.03
C THR A 271 5.90 -2.83 -2.50
N LEU A 272 5.91 -1.63 -3.10
CA LEU A 272 5.59 -1.47 -4.51
C LEU A 272 6.63 -2.21 -5.37
N ILE A 273 7.92 -1.98 -5.13
CA ILE A 273 8.98 -2.60 -5.93
C ILE A 273 8.98 -4.12 -5.79
N ALA A 274 8.74 -4.65 -4.58
CA ALA A 274 8.60 -6.09 -4.38
C ALA A 274 7.41 -6.66 -5.17
N THR A 275 6.26 -5.98 -5.16
CA THR A 275 5.07 -6.43 -5.91
C THR A 275 5.28 -6.39 -7.41
N LEU A 276 5.97 -5.36 -7.92
CA LEU A 276 6.32 -5.23 -9.33
C LEU A 276 7.32 -6.31 -9.78
N ALA A 277 8.30 -6.63 -8.93
CA ALA A 277 9.26 -7.70 -9.19
C ALA A 277 8.56 -9.06 -9.33
N VAL A 278 7.63 -9.39 -8.42
CA VAL A 278 6.82 -10.62 -8.49
C VAL A 278 6.00 -10.68 -9.77
N ALA A 279 5.41 -9.55 -10.18
CA ALA A 279 4.60 -9.46 -11.39
C ALA A 279 5.43 -9.38 -12.69
N LYS A 280 6.76 -9.25 -12.60
CA LYS A 280 7.67 -8.94 -13.71
C LYS A 280 7.27 -7.68 -14.49
N ILE A 281 6.66 -6.70 -13.81
CA ILE A 281 6.23 -5.43 -14.42
C ILE A 281 7.29 -4.38 -14.12
N SER A 282 7.79 -3.69 -15.14
CA SER A 282 8.73 -2.59 -14.91
C SER A 282 8.03 -1.39 -14.23
N TYR A 283 8.77 -0.67 -13.38
CA TYR A 283 8.26 0.49 -12.68
C TYR A 283 7.70 1.56 -13.64
N GLU A 284 8.36 1.81 -14.77
CA GLU A 284 7.88 2.77 -15.79
C GLU A 284 6.47 2.41 -16.31
N LYS A 285 6.23 1.14 -16.62
CA LYS A 285 4.92 0.66 -17.09
C LYS A 285 3.86 0.78 -16.01
N TRP A 286 4.24 0.50 -14.77
CA TRP A 286 3.37 0.70 -13.62
C TRP A 286 2.98 2.16 -13.47
N VAL A 287 3.94 3.08 -13.45
CA VAL A 287 3.68 4.53 -13.34
C VAL A 287 2.79 5.00 -14.49
N LYS A 288 3.03 4.56 -15.73
CA LYS A 288 2.18 4.90 -16.88
C LYS A 288 0.71 4.48 -16.68
N PHE A 289 0.48 3.36 -16.01
CA PHE A 289 -0.86 2.90 -15.66
C PHE A 289 -1.42 3.57 -14.41
N MET A 290 -0.58 3.82 -13.40
CA MET A 290 -0.97 4.30 -12.09
C MET A 290 -1.17 5.82 -12.05
N PHE A 291 -0.42 6.59 -12.83
CA PHE A 291 -0.43 8.04 -12.80
C PHE A 291 -1.82 8.67 -13.01
N PRO A 292 -2.65 8.24 -13.98
CA PRO A 292 -4.00 8.81 -14.15
C PRO A 292 -4.90 8.57 -12.94
N ILE A 293 -4.87 7.37 -12.36
CA ILE A 293 -5.70 7.05 -11.19
C ILE A 293 -5.16 7.70 -9.91
N TRP A 294 -3.84 7.77 -9.76
CA TRP A 294 -3.20 8.51 -8.67
C TRP A 294 -3.65 9.98 -8.67
N PHE A 295 -3.69 10.63 -9.83
CA PHE A 295 -4.18 12.00 -9.93
C PHE A 295 -5.66 12.13 -9.54
N ILE A 296 -6.49 11.15 -9.93
CA ILE A 296 -7.90 11.10 -9.49
C ILE A 296 -8.00 10.94 -7.97
N TRP A 297 -7.15 10.10 -7.36
CA TRP A 297 -7.09 9.94 -5.90
C TRP A 297 -6.66 11.24 -5.21
N MET A 298 -5.70 11.99 -5.76
CA MET A 298 -5.30 13.28 -5.22
C MET A 298 -6.45 14.30 -5.24
N ILE A 299 -7.20 14.39 -6.34
CA ILE A 299 -8.38 15.28 -6.43
C ILE A 299 -9.47 14.84 -5.44
N MET A 300 -9.77 13.55 -5.39
CA MET A 300 -10.74 12.98 -4.47
C MET A 300 -10.35 13.25 -3.01
N GLY A 301 -9.07 13.04 -2.66
CA GLY A 301 -8.51 13.30 -1.35
C GLY A 301 -8.64 14.76 -0.94
N GLY A 302 -8.24 15.69 -1.82
CA GLY A 302 -8.43 17.12 -1.59
C GLY A 302 -9.90 17.49 -1.38
N GLY A 303 -10.81 16.91 -2.16
CA GLY A 303 -12.25 17.08 -1.97
C GLY A 303 -12.74 16.60 -0.60
N PHE A 304 -12.30 15.41 -0.16
CA PHE A 304 -12.65 14.89 1.17
C PHE A 304 -12.01 15.68 2.31
N VAL A 305 -10.79 16.22 2.14
CA VAL A 305 -10.16 17.12 3.10
C VAL A 305 -11.00 18.38 3.30
N LEU A 306 -11.48 19.00 2.21
CA LEU A 306 -12.36 20.16 2.29
C LEU A 306 -13.72 19.83 2.93
N ILE A 307 -14.32 18.69 2.57
CA ILE A 307 -15.58 18.25 3.19
C ILE A 307 -15.39 18.03 4.69
N ALA A 308 -14.31 17.36 5.09
CA ALA A 308 -13.98 17.10 6.49
C ALA A 308 -13.73 18.41 7.26
N ASP A 309 -13.09 19.40 6.64
CA ASP A 309 -12.89 20.73 7.21
C ASP A 309 -14.21 21.45 7.45
N LEU A 310 -15.10 21.45 6.44
CA LEU A 310 -16.40 22.12 6.51
C LEU A 310 -17.33 21.54 7.58
N ILE A 311 -17.30 20.23 7.79
CA ILE A 311 -18.13 19.57 8.82
C ILE A 311 -17.47 19.55 10.20
N ASN A 312 -16.29 20.16 10.37
CA ASN A 312 -15.45 20.05 11.57
C ASN A 312 -15.29 18.59 12.02
N TYR A 313 -14.78 17.76 11.12
CA TYR A 313 -14.68 16.32 11.31
C TYR A 313 -13.82 15.94 12.51
N GLY A 314 -14.42 15.20 13.45
CA GLY A 314 -13.78 14.66 14.64
C GLY A 314 -13.90 15.54 15.88
N PRO A 315 -13.54 15.00 17.07
CA PRO A 315 -13.30 15.82 18.24
C PRO A 315 -11.94 16.52 18.12
N PHE A 316 -11.88 17.78 18.55
CA PHE A 316 -10.72 18.68 18.49
C PHE A 316 -10.21 18.96 17.09
#